data_AF-A0A382JUG5-F1
#
_entry.id   AF-A0A382JUG5-F1
#
_cell.length_a   1.000
_cell.length_b   1.000
_cell.length_c   1.000
_cell.angle_alpha   90.00
_cell.angle_beta   90.00
_cell.angle_gamma   90.00
#
_symmetry.space_group_name_H-M   'P 1'
#
loop_
_entity.id
_entity.type
_entity.pdbx_description
1 polymer ?
#
loop_
_entity_poly.entity_id
_entity_poly.type
_entity_poly.pdbx_seq_one_letter_code
_entity_poly.pdbx_strand_id
1 'polypeptide(L)'
;MRKQTLTLATLLSVCAYGGQVTGKVTDSQTDEPLIGCNILVKGTFDGTTTQDGGQYALEANPGDVLLVSYIGYVTQEIPVEEGAMSINISLNTDMLRPELSKSKWLKVLNLGP
;
A
#
# COMPACT_ATOMS: atom_id res chain seq x y z
N MET A 1 -4.18 -60.03 12.36
CA MET A 1 -2.81 -59.48 12.24
C MET A 1 -2.91 -58.01 11.86
N ARG A 2 -2.19 -57.17 12.60
CA ARG A 2 -2.30 -55.70 12.69
C ARG A 2 -1.73 -54.99 11.44
N LYS A 3 -2.44 -53.98 10.93
CA LYS A 3 -1.96 -52.91 10.01
C LYS A 3 -2.68 -51.62 10.49
N GLN A 4 -2.24 -50.82 11.47
CA GLN A 4 -1.02 -50.02 11.64
C GLN A 4 -0.75 -49.07 10.45
N THR A 5 -1.46 -47.93 10.45
CA THR A 5 -1.07 -46.58 9.96
C THR A 5 -2.29 -45.68 10.17
N LEU A 6 -2.45 -44.85 11.20
CA LEU A 6 -1.60 -43.79 11.76
C LEU A 6 -1.02 -42.86 10.69
N THR A 7 -1.89 -42.06 10.07
CA THR A 7 -1.52 -40.89 9.29
C THR A 7 -2.12 -39.69 10.04
N LEU A 8 -1.46 -39.28 11.12
CA LEU A 8 -0.55 -38.14 11.14
C LEU A 8 -1.26 -36.90 10.61
N ALA A 9 -1.89 -36.18 11.53
CA ALA A 9 -2.36 -34.82 11.34
C ALA A 9 -1.14 -33.93 11.02
N THR A 10 -0.81 -33.81 9.73
CA THR A 10 0.04 -32.74 9.23
C THR A 10 -0.75 -31.44 9.34
N LEU A 11 -0.74 -30.88 10.54
CA LEU A 11 -1.00 -29.47 10.75
C LEU A 11 0.16 -28.74 10.08
N LEU A 12 0.00 -28.43 8.80
CA LEU A 12 0.83 -27.44 8.12
C LEU A 12 0.57 -26.13 8.85
N SER A 13 1.41 -25.87 9.86
CA SER A 13 1.63 -24.51 10.34
C SER A 13 2.16 -23.76 9.13
N VAL A 14 1.29 -22.97 8.51
CA VAL A 14 1.72 -21.92 7.59
C VAL A 14 2.61 -21.01 8.42
N CYS A 15 3.91 -21.11 8.24
CA CYS A 15 4.78 -19.97 8.51
C CYS A 15 4.31 -18.89 7.54
N ALA A 16 3.70 -17.83 8.07
CA ALA A 16 3.52 -16.61 7.31
C ALA A 16 4.91 -16.16 6.88
N TYR A 17 5.25 -16.36 5.61
CA TYR A 17 6.51 -15.91 5.02
C TYR A 17 6.39 -14.42 4.67
N GLY A 18 6.12 -13.60 5.68
CA GLY A 18 6.17 -12.14 5.57
C GLY A 18 7.60 -11.71 5.30
N GLY A 19 7.80 -10.93 4.23
CA GLY A 19 9.02 -10.20 4.02
C GLY A 19 8.90 -8.83 4.68
N GLN A 20 9.92 -8.42 5.43
CA GLN A 20 9.97 -7.06 5.93
C GLN A 20 10.21 -6.10 4.76
N VAL A 21 9.18 -5.32 4.41
CA VAL A 21 9.26 -4.25 3.44
C VAL A 21 9.62 -2.97 4.17
N THR A 22 10.70 -2.33 3.74
CA THR A 22 11.17 -1.05 4.26
C THR A 22 11.09 0.02 3.19
N GLY A 23 11.16 1.29 3.58
CA GLY A 23 11.18 2.34 2.60
C GLY A 23 11.05 3.73 3.17
N LYS A 24 10.94 4.70 2.28
CA LYS A 24 10.72 6.11 2.60
C LYS A 24 9.55 6.65 1.79
N VAL A 25 8.72 7.47 2.43
CA VAL A 25 7.65 8.23 1.78
C VAL A 25 8.06 9.69 1.67
N THR A 26 7.95 10.26 0.48
CA THR A 26 8.25 11.67 0.18
C THR A 26 7.12 12.35 -0.57
N ASP A 27 7.05 13.68 -0.51
CA ASP A 27 6.24 14.49 -1.42
C ASP A 27 6.87 14.48 -2.82
N SER A 28 6.06 14.34 -3.86
CA SER A 28 6.53 14.26 -5.25
C SER A 28 6.99 15.58 -5.88
N GLN A 29 6.61 16.70 -5.29
CA GLN A 29 6.94 18.04 -5.75
C GLN A 29 8.13 18.63 -4.99
N THR A 30 8.23 18.34 -3.69
CA THR A 30 9.26 18.95 -2.82
C THR A 30 10.38 17.98 -2.42
N ASP A 31 10.22 16.68 -2.67
CA ASP A 31 11.10 15.60 -2.18
C ASP A 31 11.21 15.56 -0.64
N GLU A 32 10.34 16.30 0.07
CA GLU A 32 10.35 16.35 1.53
C GLU A 32 9.86 15.02 2.12
N PRO A 33 10.50 14.51 3.18
CA PRO A 33 10.04 13.32 3.87
C PRO A 33 8.68 13.56 4.54
N LEU A 34 7.75 12.63 4.33
CA LEU A 34 6.42 12.72 4.92
C LEU A 34 6.34 11.86 6.18
N ILE A 35 6.28 12.53 7.33
CA ILE A 35 6.03 11.93 8.65
C ILE A 35 4.52 11.72 8.87
N GLY A 36 4.13 10.63 9.53
CA GLY A 36 2.72 10.37 9.84
C GLY A 36 1.89 9.82 8.68
N CYS A 37 2.51 9.40 7.58
CA CYS A 37 1.83 8.70 6.49
C CYS A 37 1.41 7.31 6.94
N ASN A 38 0.15 6.95 6.66
CA ASN A 38 -0.39 5.65 6.98
C ASN A 38 -0.15 4.67 5.81
N ILE A 39 0.40 3.50 6.12
CA ILE A 39 0.72 2.44 5.17
C ILE A 39 0.04 1.17 5.65
N LEU A 40 -0.89 0.64 4.87
CA LEU A 40 -1.70 -0.53 5.23
C LEU A 40 -1.58 -1.61 4.15
N VAL A 41 -1.52 -2.89 4.52
CA VAL A 41 -1.73 -3.97 3.55
C VAL A 41 -3.21 -4.05 3.20
N LYS A 42 -3.53 -3.94 1.91
CA LYS A 42 -4.90 -3.89 1.41
C LYS A 42 -5.64 -5.18 1.76
N GLY A 43 -6.78 -5.02 2.43
CA GLY A 43 -7.62 -6.14 2.87
C GLY A 43 -7.24 -6.73 4.22
N THR A 44 -6.20 -6.22 4.89
CA THR A 44 -5.85 -6.60 6.26
C THR A 44 -5.89 -5.39 7.20
N PHE A 45 -5.62 -5.63 8.49
CA PHE A 45 -5.42 -4.58 9.48
C PHE A 45 -3.93 -4.33 9.76
N ASP A 46 -3.04 -5.01 9.02
CA ASP A 46 -1.61 -4.88 9.19
C ASP A 46 -1.15 -3.59 8.51
N GLY A 47 -0.59 -2.70 9.30
CA GLY A 47 -0.15 -1.41 8.83
C GLY A 47 0.87 -0.78 9.75
N THR A 48 1.48 0.28 9.26
CA THR A 48 2.49 1.06 9.95
C THR A 48 2.30 2.54 9.63
N THR A 49 3.01 3.39 10.36
CA THR A 49 3.03 4.83 10.12
C THR A 49 4.47 5.28 9.92
N THR A 50 4.70 6.21 8.99
CA THR A 50 6.04 6.74 8.76
C THR A 50 6.53 7.55 9.96
N GLN A 51 7.81 7.38 10.28
CA GLN A 51 8.49 8.05 11.39
C GLN A 51 9.18 9.34 10.94
N ASP A 52 9.97 9.94 11.85
CA ASP A 52 10.86 11.06 11.54
C ASP A 52 11.75 10.73 10.32
N GLY A 53 11.71 11.61 9.31
CA GLY A 53 12.40 11.38 8.03
C GLY A 53 11.65 10.49 7.03
N GLY A 54 10.37 10.18 7.27
CA GLY A 54 9.47 9.53 6.30
C GLY A 54 9.69 8.03 6.13
N GLN A 55 10.48 7.42 7.02
CA GLN A 55 10.84 6.01 6.95
C GLN A 55 9.73 5.12 7.48
N TYR A 56 9.60 3.91 6.93
CA TYR A 56 8.67 2.91 7.41
C TYR A 56 9.24 1.49 7.31
N ALA A 57 8.64 0.59 8.09
CA ALA A 57 8.84 -0.85 8.00
C ALA A 57 7.50 -1.54 8.27
N LEU A 58 7.14 -2.51 7.42
CA LEU A 58 5.91 -3.29 7.49
C LEU A 58 6.15 -4.70 6.96
N GLU A 59 5.56 -5.70 7.61
CA GLU A 59 5.55 -7.07 7.09
C GLU A 59 4.52 -7.17 5.97
N ALA A 60 4.97 -7.55 4.76
CA ALA A 60 4.11 -7.78 3.61
C ALA A 60 4.68 -8.90 2.74
N ASN A 61 3.82 -9.61 2.02
CA ASN A 61 4.21 -10.70 1.13
C ASN A 61 4.25 -10.21 -0.32
N PRO A 62 5.06 -10.83 -1.18
CA PRO A 62 4.93 -10.64 -2.62
C PRO A 62 3.48 -10.88 -3.09
N GLY A 63 2.95 -9.95 -3.89
CA GLY A 63 1.55 -9.95 -4.35
C GLY A 63 0.58 -9.18 -3.47
N ASP A 64 0.99 -8.78 -2.25
CA ASP A 64 0.22 -7.85 -1.44
C ASP A 64 0.22 -6.44 -2.07
N VAL A 65 -0.76 -5.62 -1.70
CA VAL A 65 -0.86 -4.23 -2.16
C VAL A 65 -0.80 -3.31 -0.96
N LEU A 66 0.16 -2.40 -0.92
CA LEU A 66 0.27 -1.37 0.11
C LEU A 66 -0.63 -0.19 -0.26
N LEU A 67 -1.58 0.14 0.62
CA LEU A 67 -2.36 1.36 0.59
C LEU A 67 -1.63 2.44 1.38
N VAL A 68 -1.15 3.45 0.67
CA VAL A 68 -0.41 4.56 1.26
C VAL A 68 -1.29 5.79 1.23
N SER A 69 -1.56 6.36 2.40
CA SER A 69 -2.50 7.46 2.58
C SER A 69 -1.94 8.52 3.51
N TYR A 70 -2.19 9.79 3.18
CA TYR A 70 -1.79 10.92 3.98
C TYR A 70 -2.74 12.10 3.73
N ILE A 71 -2.94 12.93 4.75
CA ILE A 71 -3.92 14.02 4.70
C ILE A 71 -3.46 15.05 3.66
N GLY A 72 -4.33 15.35 2.70
CA GLY A 72 -4.02 16.27 1.61
C GLY A 72 -3.22 15.64 0.46
N TYR A 73 -3.13 14.30 0.40
CA TYR A 73 -2.45 13.56 -0.66
C TYR A 73 -3.38 12.53 -1.30
N VAL A 74 -3.11 12.22 -2.56
CA VAL A 74 -3.80 11.15 -3.28
C VAL A 74 -3.34 9.82 -2.72
N THR A 75 -4.30 9.00 -2.27
CA THR A 75 -4.02 7.63 -1.82
C THR A 75 -3.47 6.81 -2.99
N GLN A 76 -2.37 6.11 -2.76
CA GLN A 76 -1.73 5.26 -3.77
C GLN A 76 -1.77 3.79 -3.36
N GLU A 77 -1.91 2.93 -4.35
CA GLU A 77 -1.81 1.48 -4.22
C GLU A 77 -0.50 1.03 -4.84
N ILE A 78 0.36 0.42 -4.03
CA ILE A 78 1.70 0.00 -4.43
C ILE A 78 1.79 -1.52 -4.30
N PRO A 79 1.88 -2.27 -5.41
CA PRO A 79 2.06 -3.72 -5.34
C PRO A 79 3.45 -4.06 -4.77
N VAL A 80 3.50 -5.09 -3.93
CA VAL A 80 4.76 -5.66 -3.42
C VAL A 80 5.22 -6.71 -4.41
N GLU A 81 6.27 -6.41 -5.17
CA GLU A 81 6.88 -7.34 -6.12
C GLU A 81 7.74 -8.39 -5.41
N GLU A 82 7.99 -9.52 -6.06
CA GLU A 82 8.85 -10.57 -5.52
C GLU A 82 10.29 -10.05 -5.32
N GLY A 83 10.83 -10.20 -4.11
CA GLY A 83 12.16 -9.70 -3.74
C GLY A 83 12.24 -8.20 -3.40
N ALA A 84 11.12 -7.48 -3.41
CA ALA A 84 11.08 -6.05 -3.06
C ALA A 84 11.15 -5.82 -1.53
N MET A 85 12.37 -5.79 -0.99
CA MET A 85 12.60 -5.49 0.43
C MET A 85 12.66 -3.99 0.74
N SER A 86 12.81 -3.15 -0.30
CA SER A 86 12.88 -1.69 -0.18
C SER A 86 12.03 -1.02 -1.25
N ILE A 87 11.02 -0.25 -0.83
CA ILE A 87 10.07 0.45 -1.70
C ILE A 87 10.00 1.91 -1.26
N ASN A 88 10.51 2.83 -2.09
CA ASN A 88 10.34 4.26 -1.84
C ASN A 88 9.09 4.76 -2.57
N ILE A 89 8.29 5.54 -1.87
CA ILE A 89 6.98 5.99 -2.33
C ILE A 89 6.97 7.51 -2.42
N SER A 90 6.55 8.03 -3.56
CA SER A 90 6.39 9.46 -3.78
C SER A 90 4.91 9.80 -3.89
N LEU A 91 4.38 10.52 -2.90
CA LEU A 91 2.97 10.88 -2.84
C LEU A 91 2.72 12.21 -3.57
N ASN A 92 1.66 12.21 -4.37
CA ASN A 92 1.17 13.40 -5.04
C ASN A 92 0.16 14.10 -4.14
N THR A 93 0.32 15.41 -3.93
CA THR A 93 -0.63 16.23 -3.21
C THR A 93 -2.01 16.17 -3.88
N ASP A 94 -3.07 15.98 -3.10
CA ASP A 94 -4.46 16.10 -3.54
C ASP A 94 -4.83 17.59 -3.58
N MET A 95 -4.16 18.34 -4.43
CA MET A 95 -4.60 19.68 -4.82
C MET A 95 -5.85 19.51 -5.68
N LEU A 96 -7.02 19.48 -5.04
CA LEU A 96 -8.38 19.59 -5.60
C LEU A 96 -8.38 19.56 -7.13
N ARG A 97 -8.23 18.37 -7.73
CA ARG A 97 -8.01 18.11 -9.16
C ARG A 97 -8.70 19.16 -10.06
N PRO A 98 -8.02 20.26 -10.46
CA PRO A 98 -8.70 21.40 -11.10
C PRO A 98 -9.25 21.04 -12.48
N GLU A 99 -8.61 20.06 -13.12
CA GLU A 99 -8.97 19.46 -14.41
C GLU A 99 -10.28 18.64 -14.39
N LEU A 100 -10.65 18.06 -13.24
CA LEU A 100 -11.91 17.31 -13.16
C LEU A 100 -13.14 18.17 -13.17
N SER A 101 -13.04 19.36 -12.59
CA SER A 101 -14.14 20.30 -12.58
C SER A 101 -14.45 20.69 -14.01
N LYS A 102 -13.45 21.20 -14.75
CA LYS A 102 -13.66 21.70 -16.12
C LYS A 102 -14.13 20.62 -17.09
N SER A 103 -13.50 19.44 -17.12
CA SER A 103 -13.87 18.37 -18.07
C SER A 103 -15.26 17.77 -17.80
N LYS A 104 -15.67 17.69 -16.53
CA LYS A 104 -17.01 17.23 -16.14
C LYS A 104 -18.08 18.28 -16.48
N TRP A 105 -17.80 19.56 -16.25
CA TRP A 105 -18.71 20.66 -16.65
C TRP A 105 -18.84 20.79 -18.17
N LEU A 106 -17.76 20.64 -18.94
CA LEU A 106 -17.81 20.68 -20.41
C LEU A 106 -18.71 19.58 -20.99
N LYS A 107 -18.71 18.39 -20.40
CA LYS A 107 -19.62 17.31 -20.82
C LYS A 107 -21.08 17.63 -20.50
N VAL A 108 -21.36 18.25 -19.36
CA VAL A 108 -22.72 18.68 -18.98
C VAL A 108 -23.24 19.80 -19.88
N LEU A 109 -22.38 20.75 -20.27
CA LEU A 109 -22.75 21.84 -21.18
C LEU A 109 -23.03 21.38 -22.62
N ASN A 110 -22.39 20.29 -23.07
CA ASN A 110 -22.63 19.70 -24.39
C ASN A 110 -23.78 18.66 -24.41
N LEU A 111 -24.53 18.54 -23.30
CA LEU A 111 -25.71 17.68 -23.18
C LEU A 111 -26.99 18.54 -23.08
N GLY A 112 -27.12 19.53 -23.97
CA GLY A 112 -28.40 20.18 -24.28
C GLY A 112 -29.20 19.36 -25.32
N PRO A 113 -30.53 19.51 -25.37
CA PRO A 113 -31.51 18.47 -25.72
C PRO A 113 -31.34 17.79 -27.08
#